data_AF-A0A1Z3HRV0-F1
#
_entry.id   AF-A0A1Z3HRV0-F1
#
_cell.length_a   1.000
_cell.length_b   1.000
_cell.length_c   1.000
_cell.angle_alpha   90.00
_cell.angle_beta   90.00
_cell.angle_gamma   90.00
#
_symmetry.space_group_name_H-M   'P 1'
#
loop_
_entity.id
_entity.type
_entity.pdbx_description
1 polymer ?
#
loop_
_entity_poly.entity_id
_entity_poly.type
_entity_poly.pdbx_seq_one_letter_code
_entity_poly.pdbx_strand_id
1 'polypeptide(L)'
;MWCKHCRTITERSSNLLVLNLLPLLTSAEYSVSPDPELQGVLTLNGRLLGTTADDIFVALYREGDTIQVFDAVEPVVPLAIPQTQLRLPIRPADPVPLDGDRIILRVNGQQAHNSPLVTLL
;
A
#
# COMPACT_ATOMS: atom_id res chain seq x y z
N MET A 1 6.05 -45.60 29.65
CA MET A 1 4.94 -44.87 28.98
C MET A 1 4.84 -43.51 29.68
N TRP A 2 5.63 -42.47 29.31
CA TRP A 2 5.35 -41.39 28.33
C TRP A 2 3.88 -40.89 28.41
N CYS A 3 3.51 -39.63 28.66
CA CYS A 3 4.17 -38.31 28.52
C CYS A 3 3.50 -37.28 29.46
N LYS A 4 4.28 -36.36 30.06
CA LYS A 4 3.75 -35.22 30.86
C LYS A 4 3.20 -34.14 29.91
N HIS A 5 1.91 -33.82 30.00
CA HIS A 5 1.32 -32.70 29.25
C HIS A 5 1.27 -31.44 30.14
N CYS A 6 2.32 -30.64 30.03
CA CYS A 6 2.33 -29.24 30.46
C CYS A 6 1.80 -28.39 29.30
N ARG A 7 0.72 -27.62 29.51
CA ARG A 7 0.43 -26.43 28.70
C ARG A 7 -0.12 -25.35 29.63
N THR A 8 0.78 -24.55 30.18
CA THR A 8 0.43 -23.21 30.64
C THR A 8 0.11 -22.38 29.40
N ILE A 9 -1.14 -21.93 29.28
CA ILE A 9 -1.52 -20.90 28.30
C ILE A 9 -0.91 -19.60 28.81
N THR A 10 0.19 -19.17 28.21
CA THR A 10 0.71 -17.81 28.43
C THR A 10 -0.10 -16.87 27.56
N GLU A 11 -1.04 -16.12 28.15
CA GLU A 11 -1.59 -14.94 27.49
C GLU A 11 -0.47 -13.91 27.35
N ARG A 12 -0.05 -13.63 26.11
CA ARG A 12 0.84 -12.50 25.85
C ARG A 12 0.00 -11.25 25.70
N SER A 13 -0.21 -10.53 26.81
CA SER A 13 -0.70 -9.15 26.74
C SER A 13 0.48 -8.21 26.50
N SER A 14 0.67 -7.81 25.25
CA SER A 14 1.54 -6.67 24.93
C SER A 14 0.68 -5.54 24.39
N ASN A 15 0.28 -4.60 25.25
CA ASN A 15 -0.15 -3.28 24.78
C ASN A 15 1.10 -2.48 24.45
N LEU A 16 1.59 -2.64 23.22
CA LEU A 16 2.65 -1.81 22.68
C LEU A 16 2.04 -0.44 22.36
N LEU A 17 2.09 0.49 23.32
CA LEU A 17 1.74 1.90 23.10
C LEU A 17 2.87 2.57 22.31
N VAL A 18 2.89 2.33 21.01
CA VAL A 18 3.74 3.09 20.08
C VAL A 18 2.89 4.18 19.45
N LEU A 19 3.22 5.43 19.79
CA LEU A 19 2.73 6.61 19.06
C LEU A 19 3.49 6.71 17.74
N ASN A 20 3.07 5.91 16.75
CA ASN A 20 3.54 6.10 15.38
C ASN A 20 2.60 7.04 14.64
N LEU A 21 3.18 7.95 13.86
CA LEU A 21 2.42 8.71 12.88
C LEU A 21 1.97 7.76 11.77
N LEU A 22 0.66 7.53 11.69
CA LEU A 22 0.09 6.66 10.67
C LEU A 22 0.10 7.36 9.30
N PRO A 23 0.43 6.64 8.21
CA PRO A 23 0.23 7.16 6.86
C PRO A 23 -1.23 7.56 6.62
N LEU A 24 -1.44 8.63 5.89
CA LEU A 24 -2.77 9.07 5.47
C LEU A 24 -2.84 9.03 3.96
N LEU A 25 -3.61 8.11 3.39
CA LEU A 25 -3.84 8.00 1.95
C LEU A 25 -5.19 8.63 1.60
N THR A 26 -5.19 9.72 0.84
CA THR A 26 -6.39 10.52 0.56
C THR A 26 -7.04 10.19 -0.77
N SER A 27 -6.25 9.95 -1.83
CA SER A 27 -6.77 9.57 -3.14
C SER A 27 -5.86 8.57 -3.85
N ALA A 28 -6.45 7.85 -4.80
CA ALA A 28 -5.79 6.96 -5.73
C ALA A 28 -6.37 7.22 -7.12
N GLU A 29 -5.54 7.65 -8.05
CA GLU A 29 -5.93 8.11 -9.37
C GLU A 29 -5.15 7.34 -10.43
N TYR A 30 -5.84 6.67 -11.35
CA TYR A 30 -5.21 5.92 -12.43
C TYR A 30 -5.38 6.65 -13.75
N SER A 31 -4.26 6.88 -14.43
CA SER A 31 -4.21 7.48 -15.77
C SER A 31 -3.48 6.57 -16.74
N VAL A 32 -4.00 6.43 -17.95
CA VAL A 32 -3.35 5.68 -19.04
C VAL A 32 -2.06 6.40 -19.46
N SER A 33 -1.00 5.64 -19.72
CA SER A 33 0.30 6.18 -20.14
C SER A 33 0.45 6.11 -21.67
N PRO A 34 1.05 7.11 -22.33
CA PRO A 34 1.44 7.01 -23.73
C PRO A 34 2.74 6.20 -23.95
N ASP A 35 3.46 5.87 -22.88
CA ASP A 35 4.70 5.07 -22.92
C ASP A 35 4.38 3.61 -23.26
N PRO A 36 4.98 3.00 -24.30
CA PRO A 36 4.75 1.59 -24.64
C PRO A 36 5.16 0.60 -23.54
N GLU A 37 6.03 0.99 -22.61
CA GLU A 37 6.46 0.13 -21.49
C GLU A 37 5.46 0.13 -20.31
N LEU A 38 4.47 1.05 -20.32
CA LEU A 38 3.50 1.23 -19.24
C LEU A 38 2.07 1.26 -19.78
N GLN A 39 1.15 0.51 -19.16
CA GLN A 39 -0.29 0.69 -19.44
C GLN A 39 -0.82 1.97 -18.81
N GLY A 40 -0.23 2.38 -17.69
CA GLY A 40 -0.66 3.55 -16.96
C GLY A 40 0.16 3.79 -15.71
N VAL A 41 -0.23 4.81 -14.97
CA VAL A 41 0.36 5.15 -13.70
C VAL A 41 -0.76 5.34 -12.69
N LEU A 42 -0.66 4.61 -11.58
CA LEU A 42 -1.50 4.83 -10.41
C LEU A 42 -0.79 5.85 -9.51
N THR A 43 -1.40 7.02 -9.36
CA THR A 43 -0.91 8.11 -8.51
C THR A 43 -1.64 8.08 -7.18
N LEU A 44 -0.88 7.95 -6.10
CA LEU A 44 -1.38 7.93 -4.73
C LEU A 44 -1.05 9.26 -4.06
N ASN A 45 -2.05 9.92 -3.47
CA ASN A 45 -1.87 11.21 -2.80
C ASN A 45 -2.20 11.10 -1.30
N GLY A 46 -1.49 11.85 -0.47
CA GLY A 46 -1.67 11.78 0.98
C GLY A 46 -0.57 12.47 1.79
N ARG A 47 -0.25 11.90 2.95
CA ARG A 47 0.82 12.33 3.85
C ARG A 47 1.51 11.12 4.47
N LEU A 48 2.82 11.24 4.68
CA LEU A 48 3.65 10.17 5.25
C LEU A 48 3.54 8.88 4.44
N LEU A 49 3.49 9.00 3.11
CA LEU A 49 3.42 7.84 2.22
C LEU A 49 4.75 7.09 2.12
N GLY A 50 5.79 7.56 2.81
CA GLY A 50 7.13 6.99 2.79
C GLY A 50 7.96 7.47 1.60
N THR A 51 9.14 6.89 1.49
CA THR A 51 10.13 7.08 0.43
C THR A 51 10.59 5.73 -0.08
N THR A 52 11.44 5.71 -1.11
CA THR A 52 12.07 4.48 -1.60
C THR A 52 12.99 3.78 -0.58
N ALA A 53 13.33 4.44 0.53
CA ALA A 53 14.08 3.83 1.62
C ALA A 53 13.18 3.10 2.65
N ASP A 54 11.86 3.31 2.57
CA ASP A 54 10.88 2.68 3.45
C ASP A 54 10.34 1.39 2.83
N ASP A 55 9.87 0.49 3.68
CA ASP A 55 9.18 -0.73 3.25
C ASP A 55 7.73 -0.40 2.87
N ILE A 56 7.46 -0.26 1.58
CA ILE A 56 6.16 0.18 1.05
C ILE A 56 5.47 -0.98 0.32
N PHE A 57 4.25 -1.29 0.74
CA PHE A 57 3.36 -2.21 0.03
C PHE A 57 2.10 -1.51 -0.41
N VAL A 58 1.74 -1.67 -1.67
CA VAL A 58 0.45 -1.23 -2.22
C VAL A 58 -0.30 -2.46 -2.70
N ALA A 59 -1.51 -2.67 -2.21
CA ALA A 59 -2.36 -3.77 -2.66
C ALA A 59 -3.63 -3.22 -3.32
N LEU A 60 -3.92 -3.72 -4.52
CA LEU A 60 -5.14 -3.46 -5.28
C LEU A 60 -6.16 -4.54 -4.96
N TYR A 61 -7.33 -4.13 -4.48
CA TYR A 61 -8.44 -5.02 -4.15
C TYR A 61 -9.63 -4.75 -5.06
N ARG A 62 -10.28 -5.83 -5.49
CA ARG A 62 -11.52 -5.79 -6.27
C ARG A 62 -12.49 -6.78 -5.69
N GLU A 63 -13.69 -6.32 -5.36
CA GLU A 63 -14.78 -7.17 -4.87
C GLU A 63 -14.42 -8.08 -3.66
N GLY A 64 -13.41 -7.70 -2.89
CA GLY A 64 -12.94 -8.45 -1.71
C GLY A 64 -11.69 -9.30 -1.96
N ASP A 65 -11.28 -9.48 -3.22
CA ASP A 65 -10.08 -10.22 -3.60
C ASP A 65 -8.88 -9.29 -3.80
N THR A 66 -7.69 -9.74 -3.38
CA THR A 66 -6.43 -9.07 -3.70
C THR A 66 -6.06 -9.39 -5.14
N ILE A 67 -6.14 -8.38 -6.01
CA ILE A 67 -5.82 -8.53 -7.43
C ILE A 67 -4.32 -8.49 -7.67
N GLN A 68 -3.63 -7.55 -7.02
CA GLN A 68 -2.19 -7.38 -7.17
C GLN A 68 -1.61 -6.76 -5.90
N VAL A 69 -0.39 -7.17 -5.56
CA VAL A 69 0.44 -6.50 -4.57
C VAL A 69 1.67 -5.96 -5.28
N PHE A 70 1.98 -4.70 -5.02
CA PHE A 70 3.13 -3.99 -5.54
C PHE A 70 4.04 -3.65 -4.36
N ASP A 71 5.32 -3.98 -4.51
CA ASP A 71 6.40 -3.69 -3.56
C ASP A 71 7.43 -2.70 -4.13
N ALA A 72 7.33 -2.38 -5.42
CA ALA A 72 8.09 -1.34 -6.08
C ALA A 72 7.22 -0.10 -6.31
N VAL A 73 7.57 1.01 -5.67
CA VAL A 73 6.97 2.33 -5.93
C VAL A 73 8.04 3.28 -6.44
N GLU A 74 7.66 4.14 -7.38
CA GLU A 74 8.54 5.18 -7.89
C GLU A 74 8.29 6.48 -7.12
N PRO A 75 9.36 7.16 -6.67
CA PRO A 75 9.21 8.48 -6.10
C PRO A 75 8.87 9.47 -7.21
N VAL A 76 8.01 10.43 -6.89
CA VAL A 76 7.80 11.59 -7.77
C VAL A 76 9.09 12.38 -7.85
N VAL A 77 9.51 12.76 -9.06
CA VAL A 77 10.69 13.62 -9.30
C VAL A 77 10.21 15.02 -9.72
N PRO A 78 10.66 16.10 -9.06
CA PRO A 78 11.58 16.13 -7.91
C PRO A 78 10.93 15.52 -6.66
N LEU A 79 11.76 14.91 -5.80
CA LEU A 79 11.29 14.27 -4.56
C LEU A 79 10.32 15.19 -3.83
N ALA A 80 9.06 14.76 -3.74
CA ALA A 80 8.03 15.50 -3.03
C ALA A 80 8.38 15.50 -1.53
N ILE A 81 9.07 16.54 -1.05
CA ILE A 81 9.16 16.84 0.37
C ILE A 81 7.88 17.61 0.69
N PRO A 82 6.80 16.92 1.13
CA PRO A 82 6.81 16.11 2.37
C PRO A 82 6.18 14.68 2.28
N GLN A 83 6.66 13.79 1.40
CA GLN A 83 6.14 12.41 1.21
C GLN A 83 4.64 12.35 0.95
N THR A 84 4.15 13.26 0.11
CA THR A 84 2.71 13.46 -0.13
C THR A 84 2.19 12.73 -1.35
N GLN A 85 3.07 12.14 -2.15
CA GLN A 85 2.69 11.49 -3.40
C GLN A 85 3.62 10.31 -3.71
N LEU A 86 3.02 9.20 -4.15
CA LEU A 86 3.72 8.07 -4.74
C LEU A 86 3.16 7.80 -6.13
N ARG A 87 4.02 7.34 -7.05
CA ARG A 87 3.60 6.88 -8.36
C ARG A 87 3.93 5.41 -8.49
N LEU A 88 2.92 4.65 -8.89
CA LEU A 88 3.06 3.23 -9.13
C LEU A 88 2.90 2.99 -10.64
N PRO A 89 3.98 2.66 -11.35
CA PRO A 89 3.89 2.27 -12.76
C PRO A 89 3.12 0.95 -12.89
N ILE A 90 2.12 0.91 -13.77
CA ILE A 90 1.38 -0.30 -14.12
C ILE A 90 1.92 -0.81 -15.46
N ARG A 91 2.60 -1.95 -15.44
CA ARG A 91 3.23 -2.55 -16.61
C ARG A 91 2.22 -3.38 -17.42
N PRO A 92 2.50 -3.70 -18.70
CA PRO A 92 1.65 -4.57 -19.54
C PRO A 92 1.27 -5.93 -18.93
N ALA A 93 2.10 -6.48 -18.05
CA ALA A 93 1.81 -7.75 -17.38
C ALA A 93 0.93 -7.60 -16.12
N ASP A 94 0.83 -6.39 -15.57
CA ASP A 94 0.06 -6.12 -14.36
C ASP A 94 -1.44 -5.98 -14.69
N PRO A 95 -2.33 -6.37 -13.77
CA PRO A 95 -3.75 -6.09 -13.90
C PRO A 95 -4.03 -4.58 -13.95
N VAL A 96 -4.84 -4.15 -14.91
CA VAL A 96 -5.26 -2.74 -15.03
C VAL A 96 -6.20 -2.37 -13.88
N PRO A 97 -5.88 -1.30 -13.10
CA PRO A 97 -6.80 -0.75 -12.12
C PRO A 97 -8.10 -0.28 -12.78
N LEU A 98 -9.24 -0.59 -12.15
CA LEU A 98 -10.56 -0.16 -12.57
C LEU A 98 -11.15 0.85 -11.59
N ASP A 99 -12.12 1.63 -12.07
CA ASP A 99 -12.89 2.54 -11.21
C ASP A 99 -13.57 1.75 -10.09
N GLY A 100 -13.40 2.21 -8.84
CA GLY A 100 -13.96 1.54 -7.67
C GLY A 100 -13.12 0.41 -7.08
N ASP A 101 -11.97 0.06 -7.67
CA ASP A 101 -10.99 -0.80 -6.99
C ASP A 101 -10.50 -0.11 -5.70
N ARG A 102 -10.16 -0.87 -4.67
CA ARG A 102 -9.69 -0.32 -3.38
C ARG A 102 -8.18 -0.43 -3.24
N ILE A 103 -7.54 0.64 -2.76
CA ILE A 103 -6.11 0.65 -2.44
C ILE A 103 -5.89 0.47 -0.95
N ILE A 104 -5.05 -0.50 -0.59
CA ILE A 104 -4.46 -0.62 0.74
C ILE A 104 -2.98 -0.28 0.63
N LEU A 105 -2.56 0.78 1.31
CA LEU A 105 -1.15 1.15 1.46
C LEU A 105 -0.64 0.74 2.84
N ARG A 106 0.56 0.17 2.88
CA ARG A 106 1.34 -0.02 4.10
C ARG A 106 2.72 0.62 3.94
N VAL A 107 3.20 1.25 4.99
CA VAL A 107 4.54 1.83 5.08
C VAL A 107 5.16 1.34 6.39
N ASN A 108 6.30 0.65 6.33
CA ASN A 108 6.99 0.05 7.47
C ASN A 108 6.05 -0.82 8.33
N GLY A 109 5.23 -1.64 7.66
CA GLY A 109 4.23 -2.52 8.28
C GLY A 109 2.98 -1.81 8.83
N GLN A 110 2.92 -0.48 8.79
CA GLN A 110 1.75 0.28 9.23
C GLN A 110 0.81 0.56 8.08
N GLN A 111 -0.44 0.15 8.22
CA GLN A 111 -1.47 0.45 7.23
C GLN A 111 -1.87 1.92 7.30
N ALA A 112 -2.04 2.54 6.14
CA ALA A 112 -2.60 3.88 6.04
C ALA A 112 -4.00 3.93 6.67
N HIS A 113 -4.34 5.07 7.28
CA HIS A 113 -5.62 5.26 7.97
C HIS A 113 -6.83 5.04 7.04
N ASN A 114 -6.68 5.43 5.78
CA ASN A 114 -7.73 5.35 4.76
C ASN A 114 -7.30 4.40 3.65
N SER A 115 -8.30 3.80 3.01
CA SER A 115 -8.14 2.93 1.84
C SER A 115 -9.09 3.41 0.74
N PRO A 116 -8.73 4.49 0.02
CA PRO A 116 -9.60 5.10 -0.97
C PRO A 116 -9.84 4.15 -2.14
N LEU A 117 -10.88 4.47 -2.90
CA LEU A 117 -11.14 3.84 -4.19
C LEU A 117 -10.27 4.48 -5.26
N VAL A 118 -9.95 3.71 -6.30
CA VAL A 118 -9.34 4.17 -7.52
C VAL A 118 -10.37 4.96 -8.32
N THR A 119 -9.96 6.14 -8.76
CA THR A 119 -10.68 6.97 -9.74
C THR A 119 -9.91 6.95 -11.06
N LEU A 120 -10.60 6.74 -12.17
CA LEU A 120 -10.00 6.83 -13.51
C LEU A 120 -9.95 8.30 -13.99
N LEU A 121 -8.83 8.70 -14.60
CA LEU A 121 -8.59 10.04 -15.16
C LEU A 121 -8.45 10.04 -16.69
#